data_AF-A0A382L6C1-F1
#
_entry.id   AF-A0A382L6C1-F1
#
_cell.length_a   1.000
_cell.length_b   1.000
_cell.length_c   1.000
_cell.angle_alpha   90.00
_cell.angle_beta   90.00
_cell.angle_gamma   90.00
#
_symmetry.space_group_name_H-M   'P 1'
#
loop_
_entity.id
_entity.type
_entity.pdbx_description
1 polymer ?
#
loop_
_entity_poly.entity_id
_entity_poly.type
_entity_poly.pdbx_seq_one_letter_code
_entity_poly.pdbx_strand_id
1 'polypeptide(L)'
;MKTFKEHITEAFSTGGMPVVHQQWQDQDAMPSAETAIEALNAFVGAIGEHEYMNPKLAVKKIQENLSRLGYHFDIPTIDAAGGEYSTPLSFGAGSFEVNRDENPLGEFTEGDGISNHIPGGISLAISVSPVGNGKSIVGAEILRNAEIGSEEDMG
;
A
#
# COMPACT_ATOMS: atom_id res chain seq x y z
N MET A 1 23.92 -3.19 31.78
CA MET A 1 23.50 -4.35 30.97
C MET A 1 23.01 -3.80 29.66
N LYS A 2 23.53 -4.31 28.53
CA LYS A 2 23.12 -3.83 27.20
C LYS A 2 21.70 -4.26 26.88
N THR A 3 20.96 -3.43 26.13
CA THR A 3 19.56 -3.72 25.78
C THR A 3 19.46 -4.57 24.51
N PHE A 4 18.37 -5.31 24.35
CA PHE A 4 18.10 -6.14 23.17
C PHE A 4 18.26 -5.37 21.83
N LYS A 5 18.02 -4.04 21.85
CA LYS A 5 18.24 -3.13 20.71
C LYS A 5 19.72 -3.03 20.29
N GLU A 6 20.66 -3.02 21.23
CA GLU A 6 22.09 -2.95 20.89
C GLU A 6 22.60 -4.23 20.22
N HIS A 7 21.99 -5.39 20.50
CA HIS A 7 22.38 -6.66 19.86
C HIS A 7 21.94 -6.75 18.39
N ILE A 8 20.80 -6.13 18.06
CA ILE A 8 20.33 -6.05 16.67
C ILE A 8 21.18 -5.03 15.89
N THR A 9 21.53 -3.88 16.49
CA THR A 9 22.38 -2.90 15.81
C THR A 9 23.77 -3.44 15.49
N GLU A 10 24.38 -4.22 16.40
CA GLU A 10 25.72 -4.79 16.18
C GLU A 10 25.73 -5.96 15.17
N ALA A 11 24.67 -6.78 15.10
CA ALA A 11 24.61 -7.92 14.17
C ALA A 11 24.36 -7.52 12.69
N PHE A 12 23.77 -6.35 12.45
CA PHE A 12 23.36 -5.91 11.11
C PHE A 12 24.25 -4.79 10.52
N SER A 13 25.22 -4.27 11.28
CA SER A 13 26.17 -3.25 10.82
C SER A 13 27.40 -3.80 10.07
N THR A 14 27.58 -5.13 10.02
CA THR A 14 28.74 -5.78 9.39
C THR A 14 28.62 -6.03 7.88
N GLY A 15 27.56 -5.54 7.21
CA GLY A 15 27.24 -5.90 5.83
C GLY A 15 27.35 -4.81 4.76
N GLY A 16 27.66 -3.55 5.09
CA GLY A 16 27.86 -2.49 4.09
C GLY A 16 26.64 -2.14 3.21
N MET A 17 25.44 -2.52 3.60
CA MET A 17 24.20 -2.11 2.94
C MET A 17 23.77 -0.75 3.50
N PRO A 18 23.40 0.24 2.67
CA PRO A 18 22.89 1.50 3.15
C PRO A 18 21.66 1.22 4.03
N VAL A 19 21.68 1.76 5.25
CA VAL A 19 20.52 1.82 6.12
C VAL A 19 19.49 2.70 5.41
N VAL A 20 18.59 2.07 4.64
CA VAL A 20 17.28 2.68 4.39
C VAL A 20 16.74 2.94 5.78
N HIS A 21 16.69 4.21 6.15
CA HIS A 21 16.17 4.63 7.44
C HIS A 21 14.74 4.10 7.54
N GLN A 22 14.53 2.98 8.23
CA GLN A 22 13.20 2.59 8.71
C GLN A 22 12.82 3.60 9.78
N GLN A 23 12.37 4.77 9.34
CA GLN A 23 11.87 5.83 10.18
C GLN A 23 10.37 5.65 10.45
N TRP A 24 9.68 4.86 9.63
CA TRP A 24 8.26 4.57 9.76
C TRP A 24 8.01 3.39 10.71
N GLN A 25 7.22 3.63 11.75
CA GLN A 25 6.64 2.60 12.60
C GLN A 25 5.26 2.19 12.06
N ASP A 26 4.74 1.04 12.49
CA ASP A 26 3.41 0.56 12.07
C ASP A 26 2.30 1.59 12.35
N GLN A 27 2.46 2.40 13.41
CA GLN A 27 1.54 3.49 13.76
C GLN A 27 1.49 4.60 12.72
N ASP A 28 2.61 4.86 12.03
CA ASP A 28 2.71 5.93 11.02
C ASP A 28 2.05 5.54 9.70
N ALA A 29 1.77 4.24 9.52
CA ALA A 29 1.06 3.68 8.37
C ALA A 29 -0.44 3.46 8.63
N MET A 30 -0.97 3.76 9.82
CA MET A 30 -2.40 3.60 10.12
C MET A 30 -3.24 4.58 9.29
N PRO A 31 -4.49 4.23 8.87
CA PRO A 31 -5.33 5.12 8.07
C PRO A 31 -5.55 6.50 8.71
N SER A 32 -5.57 6.54 10.04
CA SER A 32 -5.75 7.76 10.84
C SER A 32 -4.50 8.65 10.92
N ALA A 33 -3.33 8.18 10.48
CA ALA A 33 -2.08 8.94 10.55
C ALA A 33 -1.96 9.89 9.35
N GLU A 34 -1.51 11.13 9.57
CA GLU A 34 -1.29 12.10 8.49
C GLU A 34 -0.21 11.63 7.50
N THR A 35 0.74 10.84 7.99
CA THR A 35 1.86 10.26 7.23
C THR A 35 1.54 8.93 6.56
N ALA A 36 0.30 8.43 6.68
CA ALA A 36 -0.07 7.09 6.23
C ALA A 36 0.33 6.82 4.78
N ILE A 37 0.02 7.78 3.89
CA ILE A 37 0.33 7.66 2.46
C ILE A 37 1.83 7.62 2.20
N GLU A 38 2.61 8.49 2.85
CA GLU A 38 4.06 8.56 2.68
C GLU A 38 4.74 7.29 3.21
N ALA A 39 4.30 6.82 4.38
CA ALA A 39 4.78 5.57 4.96
C ALA A 39 4.47 4.38 4.03
N LEU A 40 3.22 4.23 3.59
CA LEU A 40 2.82 3.16 2.68
C LEU A 40 3.57 3.22 1.34
N ASN A 41 3.77 4.42 0.78
CA ASN A 41 4.58 4.61 -0.43
C ASN A 41 6.04 4.19 -0.23
N ALA A 42 6.63 4.45 0.93
CA ALA A 42 7.97 3.94 1.25
C ALA A 42 8.00 2.39 1.31
N PHE A 43 6.96 1.75 1.86
CA PHE A 43 6.88 0.29 1.94
C PHE A 43 6.68 -0.39 0.57
N VAL A 44 5.83 0.16 -0.29
CA VAL A 44 5.57 -0.43 -1.63
C VAL A 44 6.64 -0.04 -2.64
N GLY A 45 7.21 1.16 -2.54
CA GLY A 45 8.29 1.66 -3.39
C GLY A 45 9.58 0.87 -3.23
N ALA A 46 9.91 0.39 -2.03
CA ALA A 46 11.06 -0.46 -1.78
C ALA A 46 11.03 -1.79 -2.56
N ILE A 47 9.85 -2.27 -2.97
CA ILE A 47 9.73 -3.47 -3.81
C ILE A 47 10.00 -3.11 -5.28
N GLY A 48 9.67 -1.90 -5.72
CA GLY A 48 9.78 -1.52 -7.13
C GLY A 48 11.19 -1.21 -7.64
N GLU A 49 12.18 -1.13 -6.76
CA GLU A 49 13.59 -0.94 -7.14
C GLU A 49 14.25 -2.21 -7.74
N HIS A 50 13.52 -3.33 -7.83
CA HIS A 50 14.06 -4.61 -8.26
C HIS A 50 13.51 -5.09 -9.61
N GLU A 51 14.37 -5.76 -10.38
CA GLU A 51 13.95 -6.51 -11.57
C GLU A 51 13.37 -7.87 -11.17
N TYR A 52 12.18 -8.19 -11.69
CA TYR A 52 11.49 -9.44 -11.44
C TYR A 52 11.38 -10.27 -12.71
N MET A 53 11.73 -11.54 -12.62
CA MET A 53 11.44 -12.50 -13.69
C MET A 53 9.94 -12.85 -13.75
N ASN A 54 9.24 -12.72 -12.63
CA ASN A 54 7.79 -12.89 -12.57
C ASN A 54 7.16 -11.70 -11.82
N PRO A 55 6.49 -10.77 -12.53
CA PRO A 55 5.91 -9.58 -11.90
C PRO A 55 4.83 -9.92 -10.87
N LYS A 56 4.13 -11.05 -11.04
CA LYS A 56 3.14 -11.54 -10.05
C LYS A 56 3.78 -11.84 -8.69
N LEU A 57 5.04 -12.24 -8.66
CA LEU A 57 5.77 -12.46 -7.40
C LEU A 57 6.07 -11.13 -6.69
N ALA A 58 6.38 -10.07 -7.44
CA ALA A 58 6.57 -8.73 -6.88
C ALA A 58 5.28 -8.23 -6.23
N VAL A 59 4.15 -8.35 -6.94
CA VAL A 59 2.84 -7.94 -6.41
C VAL A 59 2.44 -8.74 -5.17
N LYS A 60 2.77 -10.04 -5.11
CA LYS A 60 2.59 -10.84 -3.90
C LYS A 60 3.41 -10.32 -2.72
N LYS A 61 4.66 -9.91 -2.94
CA LYS A 61 5.47 -9.30 -1.87
C LYS A 61 4.87 -7.98 -1.39
N ILE A 62 4.31 -7.18 -2.30
CA ILE A 62 3.58 -5.95 -1.94
C ILE A 62 2.38 -6.32 -1.06
N GLN A 63 1.62 -7.34 -1.44
CA GLN A 63 0.50 -7.84 -0.65
C GLN A 63 0.93 -8.30 0.74
N GLU A 64 2.01 -9.07 0.86
CA GLU A 64 2.52 -9.53 2.15
C GLU A 64 2.96 -8.37 3.05
N ASN A 65 3.63 -7.35 2.50
CA ASN A 65 4.05 -6.17 3.25
C ASN A 65 2.86 -5.34 3.72
N LEU A 66 1.91 -5.05 2.81
CA LEU A 66 0.69 -4.33 3.16
C LEU A 66 -0.18 -5.10 4.17
N SER A 67 -0.27 -6.42 4.04
CA SER A 67 -1.02 -7.27 4.97
C SER A 67 -0.45 -7.25 6.39
N ARG A 68 0.87 -7.11 6.54
CA ARG A 68 1.50 -6.94 7.88
C ARG A 68 1.10 -5.64 8.55
N LEU A 69 0.83 -4.61 7.76
CA LEU A 69 0.33 -3.32 8.22
C LEU A 69 -1.20 -3.30 8.37
N GLY A 70 -1.89 -4.40 8.07
CA GLY A 70 -3.34 -4.50 8.14
C GLY A 70 -4.08 -4.03 6.88
N TYR A 71 -3.37 -3.77 5.78
CA TYR A 71 -3.98 -3.40 4.50
C TYR A 71 -4.15 -4.62 3.59
N HIS A 72 -5.31 -4.69 2.94
CA HIS A 72 -5.70 -5.80 2.08
C HIS A 72 -6.17 -5.31 0.72
N PHE A 73 -5.84 -6.07 -0.32
CA PHE A 73 -6.29 -5.84 -1.68
C PHE A 73 -6.30 -7.13 -2.49
N ASP A 74 -7.11 -7.14 -3.55
CA ASP A 74 -7.19 -8.23 -4.50
C ASP A 74 -6.12 -8.06 -5.57
N ILE A 75 -5.27 -9.08 -5.73
CA ILE A 75 -4.21 -9.05 -6.74
C ILE A 75 -4.85 -9.04 -8.14
N PRO A 76 -4.65 -7.98 -8.94
CA PRO A 76 -5.20 -7.94 -10.29
C PRO A 76 -4.53 -9.00 -11.18
N THR A 77 -5.16 -9.31 -12.31
CA THR A 77 -4.57 -10.24 -13.28
C THR A 77 -3.40 -9.56 -13.99
N ILE A 78 -2.19 -9.81 -13.48
CA ILE A 78 -0.95 -9.25 -14.03
C ILE A 78 -0.56 -9.96 -15.33
N ASP A 79 -0.37 -9.18 -16.39
CA ASP A 79 0.16 -9.63 -17.67
C ASP A 79 1.70 -9.49 -17.69
N ALA A 80 2.38 -10.47 -18.27
CA ALA A 80 3.83 -10.44 -18.47
C ALA A 80 4.25 -9.49 -19.61
N ALA A 81 3.32 -9.11 -20.48
CA ALA A 81 3.54 -8.08 -21.50
C ALA A 81 3.66 -6.66 -20.92
N GLY A 82 3.35 -6.49 -19.63
CA GLY A 82 3.30 -5.20 -18.96
C GLY A 82 1.89 -4.61 -18.90
N GLY A 83 1.75 -3.52 -18.15
CA GLY A 83 0.47 -2.84 -17.95
C GLY A 83 0.41 -2.03 -16.67
N GLU A 84 -0.62 -1.22 -16.55
CA GLU A 84 -0.96 -0.47 -15.35
C GLU A 84 -2.24 -1.04 -14.73
N TYR A 85 -2.23 -1.22 -13.42
CA TYR A 85 -3.33 -1.81 -12.66
C TYR A 85 -3.60 -0.93 -11.45
N SER A 86 -4.87 -0.68 -11.14
CA SER A 86 -5.28 0.01 -9.92
C SER A 86 -6.25 -0.87 -9.15
N THR A 87 -6.02 -1.00 -7.85
CA THR A 87 -6.89 -1.76 -6.94
C THR A 87 -7.16 -0.95 -5.68
N PRO A 88 -8.41 -0.85 -5.22
CA PRO A 88 -8.71 -0.21 -3.93
C PRO A 88 -8.07 -1.01 -2.79
N LEU A 89 -7.65 -0.30 -1.75
CA LEU A 89 -7.20 -0.91 -0.49
C LEU A 89 -8.35 -0.93 0.52
N SER A 90 -8.29 -1.91 1.43
CA SER A 90 -9.11 -1.99 2.63
C SER A 90 -8.21 -2.17 3.85
N PHE A 91 -8.66 -1.75 5.03
CA PHE A 91 -7.91 -1.86 6.28
C PHE A 91 -8.65 -2.74 7.29
N GLY A 92 -7.93 -3.67 7.90
CA GLY A 92 -8.48 -4.62 8.86
C GLY A 92 -9.56 -5.52 8.27
N ALA A 93 -10.69 -5.64 8.96
CA ALA A 93 -11.87 -6.37 8.46
C ALA A 93 -12.90 -5.45 7.76
N GLY A 94 -12.48 -4.23 7.39
CA GLY A 94 -13.39 -3.15 7.01
C GLY A 94 -13.99 -2.41 8.21
N SER A 95 -14.87 -1.44 7.94
CA SER A 95 -15.65 -0.72 8.95
C SER A 95 -17.12 -1.14 8.89
N PHE A 96 -17.75 -1.26 10.07
CA PHE A 96 -19.19 -1.47 10.18
C PHE A 96 -19.82 -0.17 10.62
N GLU A 97 -20.63 0.43 9.76
CA GLU A 97 -21.31 1.69 10.05
C GLU A 97 -22.82 1.51 9.96
N VAL A 98 -23.52 2.26 10.81
CA VAL A 98 -24.98 2.33 10.77
C VAL A 98 -25.33 3.69 10.22
N ASN A 99 -25.68 3.74 8.93
CA ASN A 99 -26.12 4.96 8.28
C ASN A 99 -27.57 5.24 8.68
N ARG A 100 -27.80 6.31 9.47
CA ARG A 100 -29.14 6.72 9.93
C ARG A 100 -29.68 7.94 9.18
N ASP A 101 -28.96 8.44 8.16
CA ASP A 101 -29.37 9.63 7.41
C ASP A 101 -30.62 9.36 6.55
N GLU A 102 -30.72 8.18 5.93
CA GLU A 102 -31.83 7.87 5.01
C GLU A 102 -33.03 7.16 5.68
N ASN A 103 -32.84 6.54 6.85
CA ASN A 103 -33.92 5.84 7.54
C ASN A 103 -33.71 5.80 9.08
N PRO A 104 -34.74 6.09 9.90
CA PRO A 104 -34.64 6.00 11.37
C PRO A 104 -34.30 4.60 11.93
N LEU A 105 -34.44 3.54 11.13
CA LEU A 105 -33.99 2.19 11.50
C LEU A 105 -32.46 2.00 11.33
N GLY A 106 -31.82 2.83 10.51
CA GLY A 106 -30.43 2.71 10.12
C GLY A 106 -30.18 1.56 9.15
N GLU A 107 -29.48 1.81 8.05
CA GLU A 107 -28.96 0.75 7.18
C GLU A 107 -27.52 0.41 7.56
N PHE A 108 -27.19 -0.88 7.57
CA PHE A 108 -25.82 -1.31 7.77
C PHE A 108 -25.04 -1.08 6.48
N THR A 109 -23.97 -0.30 6.57
CA THR A 109 -23.05 -0.08 5.47
C THR A 109 -21.71 -0.68 5.86
N GLU A 110 -21.18 -1.55 5.00
CA GLU A 110 -19.81 -2.05 5.10
C GLU A 110 -18.89 -1.06 4.39
N GLY A 111 -17.87 -0.59 5.10
CA GLY A 111 -16.86 0.31 4.57
C GLY A 111 -15.49 -0.37 4.46
N ASP A 112 -14.58 0.29 3.76
CA ASP A 112 -13.20 -0.15 3.52
C ASP A 112 -12.28 -0.01 4.76
N GLY A 113 -12.75 0.62 5.85
CA GLY A 113 -11.94 0.91 7.03
C GLY A 113 -10.91 2.04 6.84
N ILE A 114 -10.92 2.72 5.68
CA ILE A 114 -9.95 3.77 5.31
C ILE A 114 -10.69 5.09 5.02
N SER A 115 -11.81 5.03 4.31
CA SER A 115 -12.60 6.17 3.84
C SER A 115 -13.04 7.13 4.95
N ASN A 116 -13.17 6.62 6.18
CA ASN A 116 -13.48 7.41 7.39
C ASN A 116 -12.35 8.32 7.85
N HIS A 117 -11.11 7.99 7.50
CA HIS A 117 -9.92 8.75 7.84
C HIS A 117 -9.36 9.50 6.64
N ILE A 118 -9.44 8.90 5.46
CA ILE A 118 -8.96 9.45 4.20
C ILE A 118 -10.15 9.53 3.24
N PRO A 119 -10.69 10.72 2.93
CA PRO A 119 -11.90 10.83 2.12
C PRO A 119 -11.73 10.15 0.77
N GLY A 120 -12.71 9.33 0.38
CA GLY A 120 -12.69 8.52 -0.84
C GLY A 120 -11.83 7.26 -0.78
N GLY A 121 -11.07 7.06 0.29
CA GLY A 121 -10.16 5.93 0.45
C GLY A 121 -8.90 6.06 -0.40
N ILE A 122 -8.16 4.96 -0.50
CA ILE A 122 -6.88 4.90 -1.21
C ILE A 122 -6.84 3.68 -2.13
N SER A 123 -6.06 3.78 -3.19
CA SER A 123 -5.83 2.69 -4.14
C SER A 123 -4.34 2.43 -4.32
N LEU A 124 -3.98 1.18 -4.55
CA LEU A 124 -2.65 0.77 -4.97
C LEU A 124 -2.60 0.75 -6.50
N ALA A 125 -1.82 1.67 -7.07
CA ALA A 125 -1.42 1.65 -8.46
C ALA A 125 -0.17 0.77 -8.63
N ILE A 126 -0.21 -0.15 -9.58
CA ILE A 126 0.87 -1.07 -9.93
C ILE A 126 1.19 -0.87 -11.40
N SER A 127 2.44 -0.57 -11.72
CA SER A 127 2.92 -0.52 -13.10
C SER A 127 3.87 -1.69 -13.35
N VAL A 128 3.71 -2.37 -14.48
CA VAL A 128 4.58 -3.47 -14.89
C VAL A 128 5.18 -3.11 -16.25
N SER A 129 6.51 -2.96 -16.27
CA SER A 129 7.25 -2.55 -17.45
C SER A 129 8.25 -3.64 -17.85
N PRO A 130 8.12 -4.25 -19.04
CA PRO A 130 9.07 -5.25 -19.50
C PRO A 130 10.42 -4.60 -19.85
N VAL A 131 11.52 -5.13 -19.31
CA VAL A 131 12.88 -4.62 -19.55
C VAL A 131 13.73 -5.52 -20.46
N GLY A 132 13.15 -6.64 -20.93
CA GLY A 132 13.81 -7.60 -21.82
C GLY A 132 14.35 -8.82 -21.10
N ASN A 133 14.76 -9.84 -21.85
CA ASN A 133 15.20 -11.16 -21.33
C ASN A 133 14.16 -11.86 -20.41
N GLY A 134 12.87 -11.59 -20.63
CA GLY A 134 11.78 -12.11 -19.79
C GLY A 134 11.69 -11.49 -18.40
N LYS A 135 12.40 -10.38 -18.14
CA LYS A 135 12.32 -9.63 -16.89
C LYS A 135 11.39 -8.43 -17.04
N SER A 136 10.78 -8.04 -15.93
CA SER A 136 9.92 -6.88 -15.78
C SER A 136 10.30 -6.11 -14.52
N ILE A 137 10.19 -4.78 -14.57
CA ILE A 137 10.21 -3.92 -13.40
C ILE A 137 8.76 -3.72 -12.96
N VAL A 138 8.52 -3.72 -11.66
CA VAL A 138 7.19 -3.51 -11.08
C VAL A 138 7.21 -2.26 -10.23
N GLY A 139 6.61 -1.16 -10.67
CA GLY A 139 6.38 0.01 -9.85
C GLY A 139 5.10 -0.14 -9.00
N ALA A 140 5.08 0.49 -7.84
CA ALA A 140 3.92 0.52 -6.98
C ALA A 140 3.81 1.86 -6.26
N GLU A 141 2.60 2.41 -6.20
CA GLU A 141 2.31 3.70 -5.58
C GLU A 141 0.89 3.69 -4.98
N ILE A 142 0.73 4.37 -3.86
CA ILE A 142 -0.52 4.59 -3.17
C ILE A 142 -1.09 5.94 -3.59
N LEU A 143 -2.29 5.92 -4.17
CA LEU A 143 -3.01 7.08 -4.64
C LEU A 143 -4.23 7.35 -3.76
N ARG A 144 -4.52 8.63 -3.50
CA ARG A 144 -5.77 9.05 -2.84
C ARG A 144 -6.87 9.10 -3.89
N ASN A 145 -8.02 8.49 -3.60
CA ASN A 145 -9.11 8.45 -4.58
C ASN A 145 -9.84 9.80 -4.71
N ALA A 146 -9.85 10.63 -3.66
CA ALA A 146 -10.50 11.95 -3.70
C ALA A 146 -9.88 12.94 -4.70
N GLU A 147 -8.63 12.76 -5.12
CA GLU A 147 -7.99 13.65 -6.10
C GLU A 147 -8.31 13.28 -7.56
N ILE A 148 -8.94 12.13 -7.82
CA ILE A 148 -9.26 11.67 -9.19
C ILE A 148 -10.56 12.33 -9.71
N GLY A 149 -11.28 13.10 -8.88
CA GLY A 149 -12.61 13.64 -9.20
C GLY A 149 -12.67 15.11 -9.64
N SER A 150 -11.54 15.84 -9.78
CA SER A 150 -11.57 17.30 -9.99
C SER A 150 -11.22 17.79 -11.41
N GLU A 151 -11.16 16.91 -12.42
CA GLU A 151 -10.70 17.28 -13.78
C GLU A 151 -11.71 17.01 -14.91
N GLU A 152 -13.02 16.99 -14.61
CA GLU A 152 -14.07 16.84 -15.64
C GLU A 152 -15.10 17.99 -15.73
N ASP A 153 -14.92 19.13 -15.06
CA ASP A 153 -15.89 20.24 -15.14
C ASP A 153 -15.31 21.59 -15.61
N MET A 154 -14.59 21.56 -16.75
CA MET A 154 -14.33 22.78 -17.54
C MET A 154 -14.46 22.48 -19.04
N GLY A 155 -15.71 22.37 -19.50
CA GLY A 155 -16.09 22.29 -20.92
C GLY A 155 -17.22 23.25 -21.26
#